data_AF-A0A3R5V911-F1
#
_entry.id   AF-A0A3R5V911-F1
#
_cell.length_a   1.000
_cell.length_b   1.000
_cell.length_c   1.000
_cell.angle_alpha   90.00
_cell.angle_beta   90.00
_cell.angle_gamma   90.00
#
_symmetry.space_group_name_H-M   'P 1'
#
loop_
_entity.id
_entity.type
_entity.pdbx_description
1 polymer ?
#
loop_
_entity_poly.entity_id
_entity_poly.type
_entity_poly.pdbx_seq_one_letter_code
_entity_poly.pdbx_strand_id
1 'polypeptide(L)'
;MSYDEKDLKRFLEKWQDILRLRDWDIRYVLVNKDWRKSGDIKIDAEDKKAVLLINNFNSRWPNLEELVIHELIHVKLYGMDQLIEGLIYQVFGKNEEDKKLDFAYDKFMRLLETTTEDLAKSFVSVGGEDKELSFGKLKRQINEEIGEGYEISKLQ
;
A
#
# COMPACT_ATOMS: atom_id res chain seq x y z
N MET A 1 -7.11 3.51 16.08
CA MET A 1 -7.50 2.09 15.93
C MET A 1 -6.23 1.28 16.08
N SER A 2 -6.23 0.24 16.89
CA SER A 2 -5.08 -0.66 17.00
C SER A 2 -5.42 -1.96 16.30
N TYR A 3 -4.53 -2.41 15.43
CA TYR A 3 -4.62 -3.70 14.76
C TYR A 3 -4.21 -4.85 15.69
N ASP A 4 -4.82 -6.02 15.51
CA ASP A 4 -4.35 -7.25 16.16
C ASP A 4 -3.11 -7.77 15.42
N GLU A 5 -2.00 -7.91 16.15
CA GLU A 5 -0.75 -8.47 15.63
C GLU A 5 -0.94 -9.90 15.10
N LYS A 6 -1.86 -10.69 15.67
CA LYS A 6 -2.16 -12.04 15.19
C LYS A 6 -2.79 -12.02 13.80
N ASP A 7 -3.69 -11.07 13.55
CA ASP A 7 -4.30 -10.90 12.24
C ASP A 7 -3.25 -10.44 11.22
N LEU A 8 -2.38 -9.49 11.59
CA LEU A 8 -1.28 -9.07 10.73
C LEU A 8 -0.39 -10.25 10.31
N LYS A 9 0.03 -11.09 11.27
CA LYS A 9 0.82 -12.30 10.96
C LYS A 9 0.09 -13.24 10.02
N ARG A 10 -1.18 -13.54 10.32
CA ARG A 10 -2.02 -14.44 9.51
C ARG A 10 -2.14 -13.93 8.08
N PHE A 11 -2.48 -12.65 7.90
CA PHE A 11 -2.61 -12.05 6.57
C PHE A 11 -1.27 -12.00 5.84
N LEU A 12 -0.19 -11.64 6.53
CA LEU A 12 1.14 -11.60 5.94
C LEU A 12 1.57 -12.98 5.42
N GLU A 13 1.40 -14.04 6.21
CA GLU A 13 1.72 -15.41 5.80
C GLU A 13 0.87 -15.88 4.62
N LYS A 14 -0.45 -15.66 4.70
CA LYS A 14 -1.41 -16.01 3.66
C LYS A 14 -1.08 -15.35 2.33
N TRP A 15 -0.83 -14.04 2.33
CA TRP A 15 -0.65 -13.28 1.10
C TRP A 15 0.77 -13.41 0.53
N GLN A 16 1.78 -13.70 1.35
CA GLN A 16 3.08 -14.12 0.85
C GLN A 16 2.98 -15.41 0.01
N ASP A 17 2.16 -16.39 0.43
CA ASP A 17 1.91 -17.59 -0.37
C ASP A 17 1.26 -17.25 -1.71
N ILE A 18 0.13 -16.53 -1.65
CA ILE A 18 -0.70 -16.26 -2.82
C ILE A 18 0.07 -15.42 -3.86
N LEU A 19 0.81 -14.40 -3.40
CA LEU A 19 1.61 -13.52 -4.27
C LEU A 19 2.95 -14.14 -4.68
N ARG A 20 3.26 -15.36 -4.21
CA ARG A 20 4.51 -16.08 -4.46
C ARG A 20 5.74 -15.24 -4.07
N LEU A 21 5.76 -14.85 -2.79
CA LEU A 21 6.84 -14.09 -2.16
C LEU A 21 7.56 -14.91 -1.07
N ARG A 22 7.47 -16.26 -1.12
CA ARG A 22 8.13 -17.15 -0.14
C ARG A 22 9.65 -17.16 -0.23
N ASP A 23 10.20 -16.65 -1.31
CA ASP A 23 11.63 -16.40 -1.48
C ASP A 23 12.09 -15.06 -0.90
N TRP A 24 11.18 -14.29 -0.30
CA TRP A 24 11.47 -13.04 0.40
C TRP A 24 11.40 -13.22 1.93
N ASP A 25 12.40 -12.66 2.62
CA ASP A 25 12.41 -12.54 4.08
C ASP A 25 11.65 -11.27 4.50
N ILE A 26 10.33 -11.37 4.63
CA ILE A 26 9.48 -10.22 4.99
C ILE A 26 9.16 -10.22 6.49
N ARG A 27 9.55 -9.14 7.17
CA ARG A 27 9.20 -8.84 8.57
C ARG A 27 8.21 -7.68 8.61
N TYR A 28 7.65 -7.42 9.79
CA TYR A 28 6.79 -6.25 10.00
C TYR A 28 7.16 -5.48 11.26
N VAL A 29 6.74 -4.21 11.30
CA VAL A 29 6.81 -3.33 12.47
C VAL A 29 5.46 -2.62 12.63
N LEU A 30 4.85 -2.75 13.80
CA LEU A 30 3.71 -1.93 14.21
C LEU A 30 4.23 -0.56 14.70
N VAL A 31 3.94 0.49 13.95
CA VAL A 31 4.34 1.87 14.26
C VAL A 31 3.36 2.44 15.28
N ASN A 32 3.79 2.52 16.54
CA ASN A 32 2.98 3.00 17.68
C ASN A 32 3.18 4.50 17.99
N LYS A 33 3.59 5.29 16.99
CA LYS A 33 3.76 6.74 17.09
C LYS A 33 3.03 7.43 15.95
N ASP A 34 2.78 8.73 16.11
CA ASP A 34 2.18 9.54 15.06
C ASP A 34 2.96 9.41 13.75
N TRP A 35 2.25 9.00 12.71
CA TRP A 35 2.83 8.76 11.39
C TRP A 35 1.80 9.05 10.30
N ARG A 36 2.22 9.79 9.28
CA ARG A 36 1.30 10.27 8.23
C ARG A 36 0.77 9.17 7.31
N LYS A 37 1.50 8.05 7.18
CA LYS A 37 1.13 6.95 6.29
C LYS A 37 0.33 5.91 7.07
N SER A 38 -0.51 5.16 6.36
CA SER A 38 -1.20 3.99 6.92
C SER A 38 -0.31 2.74 6.86
N GLY A 39 0.45 2.58 5.78
CA GLY A 39 1.48 1.58 5.60
C GLY A 39 2.65 2.09 4.76
N ASP A 40 3.74 1.34 4.76
CA ASP A 40 4.90 1.51 3.89
C ASP A 40 5.70 0.22 3.89
N ILE A 41 6.42 -0.09 2.83
CA ILE A 41 7.36 -1.22 2.81
C ILE A 41 8.76 -0.76 2.47
N LYS A 42 9.74 -1.21 3.27
CA LYS A 42 11.16 -1.03 2.99
C LYS A 42 11.70 -2.29 2.35
N ILE A 43 12.38 -2.15 1.22
CA ILE A 43 12.79 -3.26 0.36
C ILE A 43 14.30 -3.21 0.19
N ASP A 44 14.92 -4.37 0.36
CA ASP A 44 16.29 -4.68 -0.05
C ASP A 44 16.19 -5.83 -1.06
N ALA A 45 16.28 -5.50 -2.34
CA ALA A 45 16.09 -6.47 -3.40
C ALA A 45 17.32 -7.33 -3.67
N GLU A 46 18.52 -6.91 -3.26
CA GLU A 46 19.74 -7.71 -3.39
C GLU A 46 19.66 -8.93 -2.48
N ASP A 47 19.23 -8.69 -1.23
CA ASP A 47 19.07 -9.74 -0.22
C ASP A 47 17.67 -10.35 -0.16
N LYS A 48 16.72 -9.87 -0.98
CA LYS A 48 15.29 -10.22 -0.93
C LYS A 48 14.69 -10.09 0.47
N LYS A 49 15.01 -9.00 1.16
CA LYS A 49 14.47 -8.68 2.48
C LYS A 49 13.48 -7.54 2.37
N ALA A 50 12.41 -7.60 3.15
CA ALA A 50 11.51 -6.47 3.27
C ALA A 50 11.01 -6.27 4.71
N VAL A 51 10.72 -5.02 5.05
CA VAL A 51 10.10 -4.67 6.34
C VAL A 51 8.83 -3.88 6.07
N LEU A 52 7.70 -4.53 6.36
CA LEU A 52 6.36 -3.95 6.31
C LEU A 52 6.12 -3.05 7.54
N LEU A 53 5.90 -1.78 7.33
CA LEU A 53 5.57 -0.82 8.38
C LEU A 53 4.05 -0.60 8.37
N ILE A 54 3.38 -0.91 9.47
CA ILE A 54 1.93 -0.72 9.62
C ILE A 54 1.67 0.31 10.71
N ASN A 55 0.89 1.33 10.41
CA ASN A 55 0.51 2.34 11.39
C ASN A 55 -0.48 1.77 12.41
N ASN A 56 -0.08 1.65 13.66
CA ASN A 56 -0.94 1.15 14.73
C ASN A 56 -1.45 2.27 15.65
N PHE A 57 -1.06 3.51 15.39
CA PHE A 57 -1.39 4.67 16.22
C PHE A 57 -2.62 5.41 15.68
N ASN A 58 -2.56 5.87 14.43
CA ASN A 58 -3.58 6.71 13.80
C ASN A 58 -3.86 6.32 12.35
N SER A 59 -3.80 5.01 12.04
CA SER A 59 -4.15 4.51 10.72
C SER A 59 -5.54 4.95 10.29
N ARG A 60 -5.63 5.32 9.01
CA ARG A 60 -6.87 5.70 8.33
C ARG A 60 -7.40 4.57 7.44
N TRP A 61 -6.79 3.40 7.51
CA TRP A 61 -7.13 2.24 6.69
C TRP A 61 -7.88 1.19 7.54
N PRO A 62 -9.22 1.16 7.51
CA PRO A 62 -9.99 0.20 8.31
C PRO A 62 -9.65 -1.27 8.01
N ASN A 63 -9.51 -1.65 6.74
CA ASN A 63 -9.23 -3.02 6.35
C ASN A 63 -7.72 -3.30 6.40
N LEU A 64 -7.28 -4.04 7.42
CA LEU A 64 -5.86 -4.42 7.60
C LEU A 64 -5.39 -5.39 6.51
N GLU A 65 -6.25 -6.33 6.10
CA GLU A 65 -5.89 -7.32 5.09
C GLU A 65 -5.64 -6.65 3.74
N GLU A 66 -6.52 -5.72 3.34
CA GLU A 66 -6.33 -4.88 2.14
C GLU A 66 -5.00 -4.13 2.18
N LEU A 67 -4.67 -3.51 3.31
CA LEU A 67 -3.40 -2.81 3.50
C LEU A 67 -2.19 -3.75 3.36
N VAL A 68 -2.23 -4.94 3.97
CA VAL A 68 -1.15 -5.93 3.84
C VAL A 68 -0.97 -6.35 2.38
N ILE A 69 -2.07 -6.62 1.67
CA ILE A 69 -2.03 -6.99 0.25
C ILE A 69 -1.42 -5.86 -0.58
N HIS A 70 -1.87 -4.61 -0.38
CA HIS A 70 -1.37 -3.43 -1.08
C HIS A 70 0.15 -3.34 -0.97
N GLU A 71 0.68 -3.39 0.25
CA GLU A 71 2.14 -3.25 0.48
C GLU A 71 2.93 -4.47 -0.07
N LEU A 72 2.36 -5.68 -0.06
CA LEU A 72 3.01 -6.85 -0.65
C LEU A 72 3.02 -6.81 -2.19
N ILE A 73 2.03 -6.18 -2.83
CA ILE A 73 2.04 -5.97 -4.27
C ILE A 73 3.19 -5.03 -4.67
N HIS A 74 3.52 -4.01 -3.87
CA HIS A 74 4.73 -3.21 -4.10
C HIS A 74 6.00 -4.05 -4.10
N VAL A 75 6.12 -5.04 -3.20
CA VAL A 75 7.25 -6.00 -3.25
C VAL A 75 7.24 -6.81 -4.54
N LYS A 76 6.04 -7.23 -4.98
CA LYS A 76 5.89 -8.02 -6.21
C LYS A 76 6.28 -7.24 -7.47
N LEU A 77 5.99 -5.95 -7.51
CA LEU A 77 6.24 -5.06 -8.64
C LEU A 77 7.61 -4.37 -8.59
N TYR A 78 8.30 -4.41 -7.44
CA TYR A 78 9.52 -3.65 -7.18
C TYR A 78 10.56 -3.69 -8.30
N GLY A 79 10.83 -4.86 -8.88
CA GLY A 79 11.80 -4.99 -9.97
C GLY A 79 11.41 -4.22 -11.24
N MET A 80 10.11 -4.16 -11.57
CA MET A 80 9.60 -3.35 -12.68
C MET A 80 9.65 -1.86 -12.32
N ASP A 81 9.36 -1.53 -11.07
CA ASP A 81 9.33 -0.15 -10.62
C ASP A 81 10.73 0.49 -10.69
N GLN A 82 11.74 -0.23 -10.20
CA GLN A 82 13.13 0.19 -10.26
C GLN A 82 13.65 0.30 -11.70
N LEU A 83 13.19 -0.57 -12.60
CA LEU A 83 13.53 -0.48 -14.02
C LEU A 83 12.98 0.82 -14.64
N ILE A 84 11.72 1.14 -14.38
CA ILE A 84 11.06 2.33 -14.93
C ILE A 84 11.64 3.61 -14.30
N GLU A 85 11.84 3.63 -12.98
CA GLU A 85 12.49 4.73 -12.27
C GLU A 85 13.91 4.98 -12.82
N GLY A 86 14.69 3.90 -13.01
CA GLY A 86 16.00 3.96 -13.65
C GLY A 86 15.94 4.56 -15.05
N LEU A 87 14.97 4.15 -15.87
CA LEU A 87 14.76 4.71 -17.21
C LEU A 87 14.42 6.19 -17.17
N ILE A 88 13.54 6.62 -16.26
CA ILE A 88 13.17 8.04 -16.07
C ILE A 88 14.44 8.85 -15.77
N TYR A 89 15.27 8.40 -14.83
CA TYR A 89 16.52 9.10 -14.50
C TYR A 89 17.55 9.09 -15.64
N GLN A 90 17.58 8.06 -16.48
CA GLN A 90 18.44 8.05 -17.67
C GLN A 90 17.97 9.04 -18.73
N VAL A 91 16.67 9.23 -18.89
CA VAL A 91 16.09 10.11 -19.92
C VAL A 91 16.08 11.58 -19.51
N PHE A 92 15.71 11.87 -18.26
CA PHE A 92 15.51 13.24 -17.77
C PHE A 92 16.65 13.71 -16.85
N GLY A 93 17.61 12.85 -16.53
CA GLY A 93 18.65 13.13 -15.54
C GLY A 93 18.13 13.05 -14.10
N LYS A 94 18.94 13.52 -13.15
CA LYS A 94 18.65 13.50 -11.71
C LYS A 94 18.48 14.89 -11.10
N ASN A 95 18.30 15.91 -11.93
CA ASN A 95 18.07 17.27 -11.43
C ASN A 95 16.63 17.39 -10.93
N GLU A 96 16.44 17.41 -9.62
CA GLU A 96 15.11 17.51 -8.98
C GLU A 96 14.37 18.81 -9.31
N GLU A 97 15.06 19.84 -9.79
CA GLU A 97 14.43 21.08 -10.26
C GLU A 97 13.89 20.99 -11.70
N ASP A 98 14.18 19.90 -12.43
CA ASP A 98 13.66 19.69 -13.78
C ASP A 98 12.18 19.29 -13.74
N LYS A 99 11.33 20.19 -14.23
CA LYS A 99 9.87 19.99 -14.31
C LYS A 99 9.47 18.78 -15.18
N LYS A 100 10.29 18.37 -16.15
CA LYS A 100 10.02 17.18 -16.97
C LYS A 100 10.26 15.91 -16.17
N LEU A 101 11.33 15.89 -15.35
CA LEU A 101 11.60 14.80 -14.41
C LEU A 101 10.45 14.70 -13.40
N ASP A 102 10.11 15.82 -12.76
CA ASP A 102 9.02 15.89 -11.77
C ASP A 102 7.71 15.37 -12.36
N PHE A 103 7.34 15.84 -13.57
CA PHE A 103 6.15 15.36 -14.27
C PHE A 103 6.20 13.84 -14.55
N ALA A 104 7.30 13.34 -15.13
CA ALA A 104 7.42 11.93 -15.49
C ALA A 104 7.36 11.03 -14.25
N TYR A 105 8.08 11.39 -13.20
CA TYR A 105 8.13 10.66 -11.94
C TYR A 105 6.77 10.69 -11.21
N ASP A 106 6.11 11.85 -11.10
CA ASP A 106 4.76 11.95 -10.51
C ASP A 106 3.74 11.09 -11.26
N LYS A 107 3.76 11.09 -12.61
CA LYS A 107 2.86 10.25 -13.40
C LYS A 107 3.11 8.77 -13.20
N PHE A 108 4.37 8.37 -13.15
CA PHE A 108 4.74 6.99 -12.87
C PHE A 108 4.27 6.55 -11.48
N MET A 109 4.61 7.31 -10.43
CA MET A 109 4.24 6.97 -9.05
C MET A 109 2.73 6.94 -8.85
N ARG A 110 1.98 7.88 -9.45
CA ARG A 110 0.50 7.85 -9.38
C ARG A 110 -0.07 6.61 -10.04
N LEU A 111 0.45 6.23 -11.20
CA LEU A 111 -0.02 5.05 -11.92
C LEU A 111 0.30 3.76 -11.15
N LEU A 112 1.51 3.66 -10.59
CA LEU A 112 1.93 2.54 -9.75
C LEU A 112 1.03 2.39 -8.52
N GLU A 113 0.78 3.49 -7.82
CA GLU A 113 -0.09 3.51 -6.63
C GLU A 113 -1.52 3.08 -6.97
N THR A 114 -2.13 3.66 -8.03
CA THR A 114 -3.49 3.30 -8.42
C THR A 114 -3.59 1.86 -8.92
N THR A 115 -2.56 1.36 -9.61
CA THR A 115 -2.53 -0.03 -10.09
C THR A 115 -2.40 -1.00 -8.91
N THR A 116 -1.54 -0.69 -7.94
CA THR A 116 -1.36 -1.49 -6.73
C THR A 116 -2.65 -1.54 -5.91
N GLU A 117 -3.31 -0.40 -5.77
CA GLU A 117 -4.61 -0.29 -5.11
C GLU A 117 -5.71 -1.11 -5.80
N ASP A 118 -5.83 -1.03 -7.13
CA ASP A 118 -6.83 -1.79 -7.89
C ASP A 118 -6.59 -3.31 -7.82
N LEU A 119 -5.31 -3.72 -7.86
CA LEU A 119 -4.93 -5.11 -7.64
C LEU A 119 -5.25 -5.57 -6.21
N ALA A 120 -4.96 -4.75 -5.20
CA ALA A 120 -5.27 -5.07 -3.80
C ALA A 120 -6.76 -5.31 -3.61
N LYS A 121 -7.62 -4.40 -4.11
CA LYS A 121 -9.08 -4.56 -4.10
C LYS A 121 -9.53 -5.83 -4.81
N SER A 122 -8.92 -6.15 -5.94
CA SER A 122 -9.22 -7.36 -6.69
C SER A 122 -8.89 -8.62 -5.88
N PHE A 123 -7.71 -8.67 -5.26
CA PHE A 123 -7.32 -9.79 -4.39
C PHE A 123 -8.21 -9.90 -3.15
N VAL A 124 -8.57 -8.79 -2.50
CA VAL A 124 -9.55 -8.76 -1.40
C VAL A 124 -10.88 -9.35 -1.85
N SER A 125 -11.40 -8.95 -3.01
CA SER A 125 -12.70 -9.44 -3.51
C SER A 125 -12.74 -10.96 -3.73
N VAL A 126 -11.61 -11.54 -4.17
CA VAL A 126 -11.50 -12.95 -4.52
C VAL A 126 -11.16 -13.80 -3.29
N GLY A 127 -10.21 -13.36 -2.46
CA GLY A 127 -9.60 -14.18 -1.42
C GLY A 127 -9.51 -13.54 -0.03
N GLY A 128 -9.96 -12.29 0.15
CA GLY A 128 -10.02 -11.62 1.45
C GLY A 128 -11.04 -12.26 2.39
N GLU A 129 -10.72 -12.27 3.68
CA GLU A 129 -11.64 -12.63 4.76
C GLU A 129 -12.71 -11.54 4.94
N ASP A 130 -12.28 -10.27 4.96
CA ASP A 130 -13.16 -9.11 4.90
C ASP A 130 -13.11 -8.49 3.50
N LYS A 131 -14.23 -8.63 2.76
CA LYS A 131 -14.38 -8.12 1.38
C LYS A 131 -14.87 -6.67 1.34
N GLU A 132 -15.03 -6.02 2.48
CA GLU A 132 -15.33 -4.61 2.57
C GLU A 132 -14.11 -3.77 2.13
N LEU A 133 -14.33 -2.86 1.18
CA LEU A 133 -13.28 -1.96 0.72
C LEU A 133 -13.10 -0.79 1.70
N SER A 134 -11.86 -0.33 1.85
CA SER A 134 -11.56 0.84 2.66
C SER A 134 -11.93 2.14 1.96
N PHE A 135 -12.85 2.90 2.56
CA PHE A 135 -13.17 4.27 2.16
C PHE A 135 -12.59 5.32 3.13
N GLY A 136 -11.62 4.99 3.97
CA GLY A 136 -11.24 5.83 5.12
C GLY A 136 -10.91 7.29 4.80
N LYS A 137 -10.14 7.54 3.73
CA LYS A 137 -9.81 8.91 3.29
C LYS A 137 -11.05 9.66 2.79
N LEU A 138 -11.91 9.01 2.01
CA LEU A 138 -13.13 9.61 1.46
C LEU A 138 -14.17 9.85 2.56
N LYS A 139 -14.34 8.90 3.50
CA LYS A 139 -15.23 9.06 4.67
C LYS A 139 -14.87 10.30 5.48
N ARG A 140 -13.58 10.58 5.65
CA ARG A 140 -13.14 11.81 6.32
C ARG A 140 -13.52 13.07 5.53
N GLN A 141 -13.32 13.09 4.22
CA GLN A 141 -13.71 14.22 3.37
C GLN A 141 -15.22 14.44 3.40
N ILE A 142 -16.01 13.37 3.35
CA ILE A 142 -17.48 13.42 3.51
C ILE A 142 -17.83 14.00 4.88
N ASN A 143 -17.23 13.51 5.96
CA ASN A 143 -17.48 14.04 7.30
C ASN A 143 -17.11 15.53 7.42
N GLU A 144 -16.04 15.98 6.75
CA GLU A 144 -15.64 17.39 6.69
C GLU A 144 -16.65 18.25 5.92
N GLU A 145 -17.34 17.68 4.91
CA GLU A 145 -18.27 18.41 4.04
C GLU A 145 -19.72 18.43 4.56
N ILE A 146 -20.24 17.29 5.03
CA ILE A 146 -21.65 17.13 5.39
C ILE A 146 -21.88 16.70 6.85
N GLY A 147 -20.81 16.58 7.64
CA GLY A 147 -20.87 16.13 9.04
C GLY A 147 -20.90 14.60 9.20
N GLU A 148 -20.88 14.14 10.45
CA GLU A 148 -20.91 12.72 10.79
C GLU A 148 -22.34 12.14 10.72
N GLY A 149 -22.47 10.82 10.57
CA GLY A 149 -23.76 10.10 10.61
C GLY A 149 -24.26 9.58 9.27
N TYR A 150 -23.52 9.81 8.18
CA TYR A 150 -23.83 9.28 6.86
C TYR A 150 -23.02 8.01 6.56
N GLU A 151 -23.70 7.00 6.00
CA GLU A 151 -23.06 5.76 5.56
C GLU A 151 -22.81 5.76 4.05
N ILE A 152 -21.62 5.31 3.66
CA ILE A 152 -21.28 5.09 2.24
C ILE A 152 -21.96 3.79 1.82
N SER A 153 -23.05 3.91 1.08
CA SER A 153 -23.84 2.77 0.62
C SER A 153 -23.13 2.01 -0.51
N LYS A 154 -23.25 0.68 -0.50
CA LYS A 154 -22.83 -0.17 -1.62
C LYS A 154 -23.90 -0.22 -2.69
N LEU A 155 -23.49 -0.22 -3.96
CA LEU A 155 -24.36 -0.59 -5.07
C LEU A 155 -24.63 -2.11 -4.99
N GLN A 156 -25.89 -2.50 -5.16
CA GLN A 156 -26.31 -3.91 -5.23
C GLN A 156 -25.80 -4.58 -6.51
#